data_AF-A0A8T7EQV1-F1
#
_entry.id   AF-A0A8T7EQV1-F1
#
_cell.length_a   1.000
_cell.length_b   1.000
_cell.length_c   1.000
_cell.angle_alpha   90.00
_cell.angle_beta   90.00
_cell.angle_gamma   90.00
#
_symmetry.space_group_name_H-M   'P 1'
#
loop_
_entity.id
_entity.type
_entity.pdbx_description
1 polymer ?
#
loop_
_entity_poly.entity_id
_entity_poly.type
_entity_poly.pdbx_seq_one_letter_code
_entity_poly.pdbx_strand_id
1 'polypeptide(L)'
;MRSNFHTTLYRARRALGENVILFENDIYRINPGVSIWCDALVFRRYVQEAKMLPYLDARTDDLYRKAIALYRGEFLPGLDTEWTMAHRGRSMRCTLAR
;
A
#
# COMPACT_ATOMS: atom_id res chain seq x y z
N MET A 1 15.28 -16.66 14.69
CA MET A 1 14.41 -15.80 13.85
C MET A 1 13.37 -16.55 13.00
N ARG A 2 13.42 -17.88 12.81
CA ARG A 2 12.38 -18.63 12.06
C ARG A 2 11.05 -18.82 12.81
N SER A 3 11.06 -18.91 14.15
CA SER A 3 9.86 -19.23 14.96
C SER A 3 8.80 -18.14 14.97
N ASN A 4 9.19 -16.86 14.99
CA ASN A 4 8.24 -15.74 15.08
C ASN A 4 7.44 -15.57 13.79
N PHE A 5 8.05 -15.83 12.62
CA PHE A 5 7.36 -15.70 11.34
C PHE A 5 6.22 -16.71 11.19
N HIS A 6 6.47 -17.99 11.46
CA HIS A 6 5.43 -19.02 11.37
C HIS A 6 4.29 -18.77 12.36
N THR A 7 4.59 -18.24 13.55
CA THR A 7 3.58 -17.84 14.53
C THR A 7 2.71 -16.68 14.02
N THR A 8 3.33 -15.64 13.43
CA THR A 8 2.59 -14.51 12.84
C THR A 8 1.75 -14.95 11.64
N LEU A 9 2.30 -15.80 10.77
CA LEU A 9 1.58 -16.36 9.62
C LEU A 9 0.37 -17.19 10.06
N TYR A 10 0.54 -18.04 11.07
CA TYR A 10 -0.55 -18.83 11.64
C TYR A 10 -1.67 -17.92 12.19
N ARG A 11 -1.31 -16.88 12.95
CA ARG A 11 -2.29 -15.91 13.47
C ARG A 11 -3.01 -15.17 12.34
N ALA A 12 -2.30 -14.77 11.29
CA ALA A 12 -2.88 -14.10 10.14
C ALA A 12 -3.88 -15.00 9.38
N ARG A 13 -3.52 -16.25 9.09
CA ARG A 13 -4.42 -17.24 8.46
C ARG A 13 -5.64 -17.54 9.31
N ARG A 14 -5.48 -17.63 10.64
CA ARG A 14 -6.61 -17.83 11.55
C ARG A 14 -7.57 -16.64 11.56
N ALA A 15 -7.08 -15.41 11.40
CA ALA A 15 -7.90 -14.20 11.40
C ALA A 15 -8.57 -13.91 10.04
N LEU A 16 -7.86 -14.18 8.93
CA LEU A 16 -8.27 -13.79 7.58
C LEU A 16 -8.81 -14.96 6.74
N GLY A 17 -8.55 -16.20 7.16
CA GLY A 17 -8.80 -17.43 6.40
C GLY A 17 -7.52 -18.02 5.81
N GLU A 18 -7.47 -19.35 5.75
CA GLU A 18 -6.31 -20.13 5.27
C GLU A 18 -5.90 -19.77 3.83
N ASN A 19 -6.86 -19.43 2.99
CA ASN A 19 -6.65 -19.15 1.57
C ASN A 19 -6.15 -17.73 1.28
N VAL A 20 -5.94 -16.87 2.28
CA VAL A 20 -5.50 -15.48 2.05
C VAL A 20 -4.00 -15.38 1.80
N ILE A 21 -3.18 -16.20 2.46
CA ILE A 21 -1.72 -16.19 2.29
C ILE A 21 -1.27 -17.54 1.74
N LEU A 22 -0.91 -17.53 0.45
CA LEU A 22 -0.44 -18.70 -0.28
C LEU A 22 1.08 -18.84 -0.13
N PHE A 23 1.55 -20.09 -0.13
CA PHE A 23 2.98 -20.41 -0.19
C PHE A 23 3.24 -21.21 -1.45
N GLU A 24 3.90 -20.60 -2.42
CA GLU A 24 4.10 -21.14 -3.78
C GLU A 24 5.48 -20.72 -4.28
N ASN A 25 6.29 -21.67 -4.78
CA ASN A 25 7.67 -21.44 -5.24
C ASN A 25 8.57 -20.82 -4.15
N ASP A 26 8.51 -21.37 -2.94
CA ASP A 26 9.27 -20.91 -1.76
C ASP A 26 9.05 -19.45 -1.35
N ILE A 27 8.01 -18.80 -1.88
CA ILE A 27 7.63 -17.43 -1.53
C ILE A 27 6.20 -17.38 -0.97
N TYR A 28 6.00 -16.49 0.01
CA TYR A 28 4.68 -16.16 0.52
C TYR A 28 4.08 -15.04 -0.33
N ARG A 29 2.88 -15.26 -0.84
CA ARG A 29 2.11 -14.27 -1.59
C ARG A 29 0.73 -14.13 -0.99
N ILE A 30 0.16 -12.95 -1.12
CA ILE A 30 -1.26 -12.79 -0.86
C ILE A 30 -2.02 -13.38 -2.05
N ASN A 31 -3.09 -14.13 -1.79
CA ASN A 31 -3.86 -14.81 -2.83
C ASN A 31 -4.44 -13.80 -3.83
N PRO A 32 -4.09 -13.89 -5.14
CA PRO A 32 -4.61 -12.97 -6.15
C PRO A 32 -6.12 -13.09 -6.38
N GLY A 33 -6.73 -14.22 -6.00
CA GLY A 33 -8.18 -14.40 -6.03
C GLY A 33 -8.93 -13.66 -4.92
N VAL A 34 -8.21 -13.08 -3.95
CA VAL A 34 -8.81 -12.28 -2.87
C VAL A 34 -8.77 -10.81 -3.26
N SER A 35 -9.93 -10.17 -3.24
CA SER A 35 -10.01 -8.72 -3.44
C SER A 35 -9.50 -8.01 -2.18
N ILE A 36 -8.44 -7.22 -2.34
CA ILE A 36 -7.80 -6.50 -1.24
C ILE A 36 -7.90 -5.02 -1.48
N TRP A 37 -8.46 -4.35 -0.49
CA TRP A 37 -8.42 -2.91 -0.42
C TRP A 37 -7.28 -2.47 0.49
N CYS A 38 -6.39 -1.64 -0.03
CA CYS A 38 -5.30 -1.03 0.71
C CYS A 38 -5.20 0.43 0.26
N ASP A 39 -5.39 1.34 1.21
CA ASP A 39 -5.29 2.79 1.02
C ASP A 39 -4.00 3.21 0.29
N ALA A 40 -2.83 2.66 0.66
CA ALA A 40 -1.56 2.96 0.02
C ALA A 40 -1.50 2.44 -1.43
N LEU A 41 -2.14 1.32 -1.75
CA LEU A 41 -2.25 0.83 -3.13
C LEU A 41 -3.16 1.73 -3.96
N VAL A 42 -4.32 2.10 -3.41
CA VAL A 42 -5.30 2.96 -4.08
C VAL A 42 -4.74 4.37 -4.28
N PHE A 43 -4.06 4.93 -3.28
CA PHE A 43 -3.32 6.19 -3.37
C PHE A 43 -2.34 6.18 -4.54
N ARG A 44 -1.47 5.15 -4.60
CA ARG A 44 -0.48 5.04 -5.69
C ARG A 44 -1.15 4.93 -7.04
N ARG A 45 -2.25 4.18 -7.14
CA ARG A 45 -3.02 4.05 -8.37
C ARG A 45 -3.54 5.40 -8.85
N TYR A 46 -4.20 6.18 -7.99
CA TYR A 46 -4.70 7.51 -8.37
C TYR A 46 -3.59 8.47 -8.81
N VAL A 47 -2.45 8.47 -8.12
CA VAL A 47 -1.30 9.31 -8.50
C VAL A 47 -0.74 8.88 -9.86
N GLN A 48 -0.64 7.58 -10.15
CA GLN A 48 -0.16 7.11 -11.44
C GLN A 48 -1.15 7.42 -12.57
N GLU A 49 -2.45 7.24 -12.34
CA GLU A 49 -3.50 7.61 -13.30
C GLU A 49 -3.49 9.11 -13.58
N ALA A 50 -3.35 9.96 -12.55
CA ALA A 50 -3.28 11.41 -12.71
C ALA A 50 -2.06 11.85 -13.53
N LYS A 51 -0.91 11.20 -13.35
CA LYS A 51 0.32 11.47 -14.11
C LYS A 51 0.22 11.12 -15.60
N MET A 52 -0.70 10.24 -15.97
CA MET A 52 -0.93 9.86 -17.37
C MET A 52 -1.89 10.83 -18.09
N LEU A 53 -2.51 11.76 -17.36
CA LEU A 53 -3.46 12.72 -17.90
C LEU A 53 -2.83 14.12 -18.08
N PRO A 54 -3.38 14.95 -18.98
CA PRO A 54 -2.95 16.34 -19.12
C PRO A 54 -3.14 17.14 -17.82
N TYR A 55 -2.24 18.10 -17.59
CA TYR A 55 -2.21 18.93 -16.38
C TYR A 55 -3.48 19.77 -16.15
N LEU A 56 -4.15 20.20 -17.22
CA LEU A 56 -5.37 21.05 -17.16
C LEU A 56 -6.67 20.25 -17.31
N ASP A 57 -6.62 18.93 -17.12
CA ASP A 57 -7.81 18.08 -17.16
C ASP A 57 -8.46 18.01 -15.76
N ALA A 58 -9.76 18.29 -15.67
CA ALA A 58 -10.52 18.20 -14.43
C ALA A 58 -10.43 16.80 -13.78
N ARG A 59 -10.21 15.75 -14.57
CA ARG A 59 -10.00 14.38 -14.10
C ARG A 59 -8.68 14.22 -13.34
N THR A 60 -7.63 14.91 -13.78
CA THR A 60 -6.33 14.93 -13.10
C THR A 60 -6.49 15.49 -11.68
N ASP A 61 -7.19 16.61 -11.55
CA ASP A 61 -7.49 17.25 -10.27
C ASP A 61 -8.32 16.35 -9.35
N ASP A 62 -9.36 15.70 -9.88
CA ASP A 62 -10.20 14.76 -9.12
C ASP A 62 -9.39 13.56 -8.60
N LEU A 63 -8.51 12.98 -9.43
CA LEU A 63 -7.64 11.89 -9.01
C LEU A 63 -6.67 12.30 -7.90
N TYR A 64 -6.06 13.48 -8.00
CA TYR A 64 -5.19 13.98 -6.93
C TYR A 64 -5.96 14.27 -5.65
N ARG A 65 -7.18 14.83 -5.73
CA ARG A 65 -8.04 15.03 -4.55
C ARG A 65 -8.38 13.70 -3.87
N LYS A 66 -8.72 12.67 -4.65
CA LYS A 66 -8.99 11.32 -4.13
C LYS A 66 -7.76 10.69 -3.50
N ALA A 67 -6.57 10.88 -4.08
CA ALA A 67 -5.32 10.44 -3.48
C ALA A 67 -5.08 11.13 -2.13
N ILE A 68 -5.17 12.45 -2.07
CA ILE A 68 -4.97 13.22 -0.83
C ILE A 68 -5.96 12.79 0.26
N ALA A 69 -7.22 12.52 -0.08
CA ALA A 69 -8.24 12.07 0.88
C ALA A 69 -7.92 10.72 1.56
N LEU A 70 -7.07 9.88 0.93
CA LEU A 70 -6.60 8.63 1.52
C LEU A 70 -5.42 8.84 2.48
N TYR A 71 -4.75 9.98 2.42
CA TYR A 71 -3.60 10.28 3.25
C TYR A 71 -4.04 10.80 4.63
N ARG A 72 -4.11 9.91 5.63
CA ARG A 72 -4.58 10.22 7.00
C ARG A 72 -3.47 10.48 8.02
N GLY A 73 -2.22 10.58 7.57
CA GLY A 73 -1.05 10.72 8.42
C GLY A 73 0.18 10.08 7.80
N GLU A 74 1.25 9.94 8.59
CA GLU A 74 2.46 9.28 8.11
C GLU A 74 2.21 7.81 7.73
N PHE A 75 2.94 7.32 6.73
CA PHE A 75 2.84 5.93 6.30
C PHE A 75 3.41 4.99 7.38
N LEU A 76 2.58 4.05 7.86
CA LEU A 76 2.90 3.07 8.91
C LEU A 76 3.54 3.74 10.15
N PRO A 77 2.80 4.61 10.87
CA PRO A 77 3.33 5.29 12.04
C PRO A 77 3.67 4.25 13.12
N GLY A 78 4.86 4.36 13.72
CA GLY A 78 5.36 3.40 14.72
C GLY A 78 6.15 2.21 14.17
N LEU A 79 6.30 2.10 12.84
CA LEU A 79 7.24 1.16 12.22
C LEU A 79 8.43 1.89 11.62
N ASP A 80 9.51 2.02 12.38
CA ASP A 80 10.71 2.76 11.97
C ASP A 80 11.80 1.80 11.46
N THR A 81 11.60 1.36 10.23
CA THR A 81 12.54 0.52 9.49
C THR A 81 13.09 1.31 8.32
N GLU A 82 14.26 0.94 7.81
CA GLU A 82 14.89 1.66 6.70
C GLU A 82 13.96 1.79 5.47
N TRP A 83 13.24 0.72 5.13
CA TRP A 83 12.33 0.74 3.98
C TRP A 83 11.10 1.63 4.21
N THR A 84 10.57 1.71 5.44
CA THR A 84 9.44 2.61 5.75
C THR A 84 9.89 4.06 5.70
N MET A 85 11.07 4.38 6.23
CA MET A 85 11.64 5.74 6.15
C MET A 85 11.87 6.18 4.71
N ALA A 86 12.44 5.30 3.87
CA ALA A 86 12.59 5.56 2.44
C ALA A 86 11.23 5.74 1.74
N HIS A 87 10.19 5.01 2.17
CA HIS A 87 8.84 5.15 1.62
C HIS A 87 8.16 6.47 2.04
N ARG A 88 8.30 6.88 3.30
CA ARG A 88 7.79 8.17 3.80
C ARG A 88 8.43 9.33 3.06
N GLY A 89 9.75 9.29 2.86
CA GLY A 89 10.48 10.30 2.09
C GLY A 89 9.99 10.44 0.64
N ARG A 90 9.64 9.33 -0.03
CA ARG A 90 9.02 9.37 -1.38
C ARG A 90 7.58 9.88 -1.36
N SER A 91 6.80 9.46 -0.37
CA SER A 91 5.38 9.84 -0.25
C SER A 91 5.25 11.34 0.02
N MET A 92 6.08 11.89 0.92
CA MET A 92 6.06 13.31 1.27
C MET A 92 6.43 14.23 0.09
N ARG A 93 7.32 13.78 -0.79
CA ARG A 93 7.65 14.50 -2.05
C ARG A 93 6.47 14.54 -3.03
N CYS A 94 5.61 13.53 -3.06
CA CYS A 94 4.42 13.56 -3.91
C CYS A 94 3.35 14.52 -3.40
N THR A 95 3.22 14.69 -2.08
CA THR A 95 2.23 15.61 -1.48
C THR A 95 2.66 17.08 -1.56
N LEU A 96 3.97 17.36 -1.55
CA LEU A 96 4.53 18.72 -1.59
C LEU A 96 4.86 19.23 -3.00
N ALA A 97 4.82 18.37 -4.02
CA ALA A 97 5.01 18.77 -5.42
C ALA A 97 3.71 19.37 -5.98
N ARG A 98 3.36 20.56 -5.49
CA ARG A 98 2.32 21.43 -6.03
C ARG A 98 2.97 22.67 -6.63
#